data_AF-A0A3S5BL80-F1
#
_entry.id   AF-A0A3S5BL80-F1
#
_cell.length_a   1.000
_cell.length_b   1.000
_cell.length_c   1.000
_cell.angle_alpha   90.00
_cell.angle_beta   90.00
_cell.angle_gamma   90.00
#
_symmetry.space_group_name_H-M   'P 1'
#
loop_
_entity.id
_entity.type
_entity.pdbx_description
1 polymer ?
#
loop_
_entity_poly.entity_id
_entity_poly.type
_entity_poly.pdbx_seq_one_letter_code
_entity_poly.pdbx_strand_id
1 'polypeptide(L)'
;MDTLIFGIVDSLFSVFATLGVVPIIRAPRGNAAEHVALKLEARFRDCLRDSRNGLFNIAKTRSIVPSGASAPVDGVWSSPQFLFYRPLLILLDRSIDLATPLHHPWTYQSLLHDIYVLELD
;
A
#
# COMPACT_ATOMS: atom_id res chain seq x y z
N MET A 1 13.17 7.47 -16.24
CA MET A 1 12.85 7.68 -14.81
C MET A 1 11.35 7.59 -14.55
N ASP A 2 10.51 8.36 -15.25
CA ASP A 2 9.05 8.33 -15.01
C ASP A 2 8.38 6.98 -15.25
N THR A 3 8.89 6.17 -16.20
CA THR A 3 8.40 4.81 -16.47
C THR A 3 8.67 3.86 -15.31
N LEU A 4 9.84 3.96 -14.66
CA LEU A 4 10.16 3.17 -13.47
C LEU A 4 9.28 3.57 -12.29
N ILE A 5 9.09 4.88 -12.08
CA ILE A 5 8.19 5.40 -11.04
C ILE A 5 6.77 4.88 -11.28
N PHE A 6 6.30 4.87 -12.52
CA PHE A 6 4.99 4.36 -12.87
C PHE A 6 4.84 2.87 -12.53
N GLY A 7 5.82 2.03 -12.88
CA GLY A 7 5.81 0.61 -12.50
C GLY A 7 5.82 0.37 -10.99
N ILE A 8 6.57 1.16 -10.23
CA ILE A 8 6.57 1.10 -8.75
C ILE A 8 5.20 1.50 -8.19
N VAL A 9 4.59 2.57 -8.72
CA VAL A 9 3.27 3.03 -8.28
C VAL A 9 2.20 1.96 -8.55
N ASP A 10 2.20 1.36 -9.74
CA ASP A 10 1.22 0.32 -10.12
C ASP A 10 1.36 -0.94 -9.26
N SER A 11 2.60 -1.39 -9.02
CA SER A 11 2.85 -2.55 -8.16
C SER A 11 2.46 -2.29 -6.70
N LEU A 12 2.79 -1.14 -6.14
CA LEU A 12 2.36 -0.74 -4.80
C LEU A 12 0.84 -0.62 -4.71
N PHE A 13 0.20 -0.02 -5.72
CA PHE A 13 -1.25 0.09 -5.79
C PHE A 13 -1.91 -1.30 -5.81
N SER A 14 -1.36 -2.25 -6.57
CA SER A 14 -1.85 -3.63 -6.62
C SER A 14 -1.84 -4.31 -5.25
N VAL A 15 -0.78 -4.14 -4.45
CA VAL A 15 -0.70 -4.70 -3.09
C VAL A 15 -1.84 -4.19 -2.22
N PHE A 16 -2.09 -2.89 -2.23
CA PHE A 16 -3.16 -2.30 -1.43
C PHE A 16 -4.56 -2.59 -1.97
N ALA A 17 -4.70 -2.76 -3.29
CA ALA A 17 -5.94 -3.24 -3.90
C ALA A 17 -6.27 -4.68 -3.43
N THR A 18 -5.27 -5.57 -3.34
CA THR A 18 -5.44 -6.92 -2.79
C THR A 18 -5.78 -6.90 -1.30
N LEU A 19 -5.14 -6.01 -0.53
CA LEU A 19 -5.46 -5.85 0.89
C LEU A 19 -6.83 -5.21 1.12
N GLY A 20 -7.37 -4.48 0.13
CA GLY A 20 -8.65 -3.77 0.23
C GLY A 20 -8.61 -2.59 1.21
N VAL A 21 -7.43 -2.03 1.49
CA VAL A 21 -7.23 -0.96 2.49
C VAL A 21 -6.43 0.20 1.90
N VAL A 22 -6.82 1.44 2.23
CA VAL A 22 -6.11 2.66 1.82
C VAL A 22 -5.16 3.15 2.92
N PRO A 23 -3.83 3.12 2.71
CA PRO A 23 -2.87 3.51 3.74
C PRO A 23 -2.80 5.02 3.97
N ILE A 24 -2.19 5.43 5.09
CA ILE A 24 -1.63 6.78 5.27
C ILE A 24 -0.23 6.77 4.65
N ILE A 25 0.04 7.67 3.71
CA ILE A 25 1.34 7.72 3.02
C ILE A 25 2.26 8.75 3.70
N ARG A 26 3.51 8.35 3.95
CA ARG A 26 4.60 9.20 4.44
C ARG A 26 5.88 8.94 3.65
N ALA A 27 6.56 10.01 3.27
CA ALA A 27 7.83 9.97 2.56
C ALA A 27 8.71 11.18 2.94
N PRO A 28 10.05 11.05 2.93
CA PRO A 28 10.96 12.19 3.05
C PRO A 28 10.85 13.10 1.82
N ARG A 29 11.06 14.40 2.01
CA ARG A 29 10.99 15.40 0.94
C ARG A 29 12.28 15.47 0.13
N GLY A 30 12.16 15.84 -1.14
CA GLY A 30 13.27 16.20 -2.03
C GLY A 30 13.89 15.04 -2.81
N ASN A 31 13.31 13.84 -2.77
CA ASN A 31 13.91 12.65 -3.40
C ASN A 31 12.87 11.80 -4.16
N ALA A 32 13.28 10.64 -4.69
CA ALA A 32 12.43 9.77 -5.49
C ALA A 32 11.23 9.22 -4.69
N ALA A 33 11.40 8.95 -3.40
CA ALA A 33 10.30 8.52 -2.53
C ALA A 33 9.13 9.51 -2.52
N GLU A 34 9.38 10.83 -2.55
CA GLU A 34 8.33 11.85 -2.63
C GLU A 34 7.56 11.76 -3.96
N HIS A 35 8.27 11.60 -5.07
CA HIS A 35 7.65 11.51 -6.39
C HIS A 35 6.75 10.26 -6.52
N VAL A 36 7.18 9.13 -5.96
CA VAL A 36 6.37 7.91 -5.87
C VAL A 36 5.15 8.14 -4.97
N ALA A 37 5.34 8.76 -3.80
CA ALA A 37 4.26 9.04 -2.85
C ALA A 37 3.15 9.91 -3.47
N LEU A 38 3.51 11.00 -4.14
CA LEU A 38 2.56 11.92 -4.77
C LEU A 38 1.78 11.25 -5.91
N LYS A 39 2.47 10.50 -6.78
CA LYS A 39 1.81 9.78 -7.88
C LYS A 39 0.91 8.65 -7.37
N LEU A 40 1.33 7.94 -6.33
CA LEU A 40 0.53 6.90 -5.69
C LEU A 40 -0.70 7.49 -4.99
N GLU A 41 -0.57 8.62 -4.31
CA GLU A 41 -1.69 9.33 -3.69
C GLU A 41 -2.73 9.76 -4.73
N ALA A 42 -2.28 10.33 -5.86
CA ALA A 42 -3.16 10.69 -6.96
C ALA A 42 -3.93 9.47 -7.48
N ARG A 43 -3.24 8.33 -7.68
CA ARG A 43 -3.86 7.08 -8.12
C ARG A 43 -4.92 6.55 -7.15
N PHE A 44 -4.65 6.59 -5.84
CA PHE A 44 -5.67 6.24 -4.85
C PHE A 44 -6.87 7.18 -4.88
N ARG A 45 -6.63 8.48 -5.02
CA ARG A 45 -7.69 9.49 -5.07
C ARG A 45 -8.59 9.31 -6.28
N ASP A 46 -8.00 9.00 -7.44
CA ASP A 46 -8.75 8.72 -8.67
C ASP A 46 -9.59 7.45 -8.53
N CYS A 47 -9.02 6.37 -7.96
CA CYS A 47 -9.74 5.12 -7.74
C CYS A 47 -10.88 5.26 -6.72
N LEU A 48 -10.71 6.07 -5.66
CA LEU A 48 -11.75 6.30 -4.66
C LEU A 48 -12.87 7.20 -5.18
N ARG A 49 -12.55 8.10 -6.12
CA ARG A 49 -13.55 8.96 -6.77
C ARG A 49 -14.40 8.19 -7.76
N ASP A 50 -13.85 7.14 -8.37
CA ASP A 50 -14.59 6.28 -9.27
C ASP A 50 -15.43 5.25 -8.49
N SER A 51 -16.67 5.61 -8.14
CA SER A 51 -17.61 4.76 -7.42
C SER A 51 -17.96 3.45 -8.13
N ARG A 52 -17.58 3.28 -9.41
CA ARG A 52 -17.72 2.01 -10.15
C ARG A 52 -16.60 1.02 -9.83
N ASN A 53 -15.47 1.47 -9.29
CA ASN A 53 -14.35 0.63 -8.85
C ASN A 53 -14.46 0.30 -7.36
N GLY A 54 -15.14 -0.80 -7.04
CA GLY A 54 -15.35 -1.28 -5.67
C GLY A 54 -14.13 -1.85 -4.93
N LEU A 55 -12.90 -1.66 -5.43
CA LEU A 55 -11.67 -2.32 -4.94
C LEU A 55 -11.41 -2.09 -3.44
N PHE A 56 -11.70 -0.87 -2.95
CA PHE A 56 -11.48 -0.50 -1.56
C PHE A 56 -12.77 -0.53 -0.69
N ASN A 57 -13.88 -1.02 -1.27
CA ASN A 57 -15.16 -1.15 -0.57
C ASN A 57 -15.35 -2.53 0.08
N ILE A 58 -14.34 -3.40 0.06
CA ILE A 58 -14.37 -4.75 0.65
C ILE A 58 -14.70 -4.73 2.15
N ALA A 59 -14.47 -3.61 2.85
CA ALA A 59 -14.93 -3.41 4.22
C ALA A 59 -16.47 -3.49 4.39
N LYS A 60 -17.27 -3.33 3.33
CA LYS A 60 -18.72 -3.55 3.36
C LYS A 60 -19.10 -5.04 3.30
N THR A 61 -18.23 -5.91 2.79
CA THR A 61 -18.56 -7.32 2.50
C THR A 61 -18.13 -8.30 3.60
N ARG A 62 -17.26 -7.88 4.54
CA ARG A 62 -16.90 -8.69 5.72
C ARG A 62 -17.85 -8.56 6.90
N SER A 63 -18.85 -7.67 6.83
CA SER A 63 -19.99 -7.74 7.74
C SER A 63 -20.83 -8.96 7.37
N ILE A 64 -20.80 -9.98 8.20
CA ILE A 64 -21.66 -11.17 8.17
C ILE A 64 -23.09 -10.72 8.49
N VAL A 65 -23.71 -9.96 7.59
CA VAL A 65 -25.15 -9.67 7.59
C VAL A 65 -25.60 -9.79 6.15
N PRO A 66 -26.47 -10.75 5.81
CA PRO A 66 -26.87 -10.99 4.44
C PRO A 66 -27.58 -9.77 3.86
N SER A 67 -27.16 -9.40 2.65
CA SER A 67 -27.84 -8.48 1.74
C SER A 67 -29.32 -8.84 1.60
N GLY A 68 -30.16 -8.30 2.46
CA GLY A 68 -31.60 -8.56 2.49
C GLY A 68 -32.45 -7.36 2.92
N ALA A 69 -31.88 -6.17 3.04
CA ALA A 69 -32.63 -4.95 3.29
C ALA A 69 -32.26 -3.87 2.26
N SER A 70 -33.26 -3.58 1.44
CA SER A 70 -33.35 -2.55 0.42
C SER A 70 -32.86 -1.17 0.83
N ALA A 71 -32.09 -0.56 -0.07
CA ALA A 71 -32.11 0.85 -0.47
C ALA A 71 -31.79 1.95 0.58
N PRO A 72 -31.25 3.09 0.14
CA PRO A 72 -30.59 4.08 0.99
C PRO A 72 -31.64 5.00 1.61
N VAL A 73 -31.63 5.12 2.94
CA VAL A 73 -32.35 6.17 3.65
C VAL A 73 -31.32 7.00 4.40
N ASP A 74 -31.22 8.25 3.96
CA ASP A 74 -30.69 9.41 4.66
C ASP A 74 -29.26 9.32 5.20
N GLY A 75 -28.33 9.81 4.38
CA GLY A 75 -27.39 10.86 4.80
C GLY A 75 -26.37 10.56 5.90
N VAL A 76 -26.39 9.39 6.53
CA VAL A 76 -25.36 8.97 7.46
C VAL A 76 -24.21 8.50 6.60
N TRP A 77 -23.17 9.34 6.49
CA TRP A 77 -21.83 8.89 6.13
C TRP A 77 -21.58 7.62 6.93
N SER A 78 -21.64 6.47 6.27
CA SER A 78 -21.26 5.19 6.85
C SER A 78 -19.93 5.44 7.53
N SER A 79 -19.96 5.49 8.87
CA SER A 79 -18.78 5.80 9.67
C SER A 79 -17.64 4.96 9.15
N PRO A 80 -16.46 5.55 8.90
CA PRO A 80 -15.36 4.84 8.27
C PRO A 80 -14.93 3.74 9.24
N GLN A 81 -15.32 2.51 8.94
CA GLN A 81 -14.90 1.31 9.67
C GLN A 81 -13.38 1.09 9.52
N PHE A 82 -12.71 1.98 8.77
CA PHE A 82 -11.27 2.18 8.66
C PHE A 82 -10.59 2.77 9.92
N LEU A 83 -11.32 3.29 10.91
CA LEU A 83 -10.72 4.05 12.02
C LEU A 83 -9.83 3.23 12.97
N PHE A 84 -9.96 1.90 13.00
CA PHE A 84 -9.16 1.06 13.91
C PHE A 84 -8.00 0.29 13.24
N TYR A 85 -7.87 0.33 11.90
CA TYR A 85 -6.85 -0.41 11.15
C TYR A 85 -6.38 0.30 9.87
N ARG A 86 -6.08 1.61 9.93
CA ARG A 86 -5.49 2.29 8.76
C ARG A 86 -3.96 2.11 8.76
N PRO A 87 -3.37 1.30 7.86
CA PRO A 87 -1.94 1.04 7.84
C PRO A 87 -1.16 2.29 7.41
N LEU A 88 0.06 2.42 7.93
CA LEU A 88 1.01 3.46 7.54
C LEU A 88 1.95 2.91 6.48
N LEU A 89 1.97 3.54 5.31
CA LEU A 89 2.97 3.28 4.26
C LEU A 89 4.07 4.33 4.38
N ILE A 90 5.29 3.89 4.72
CA ILE A 90 6.50 4.72 4.75
C ILE A 90 7.33 4.39 3.52
N LEU A 91 7.54 5.36 2.64
CA LEU A 91 8.44 5.25 1.49
C LEU A 91 9.78 5.88 1.85
N LEU A 92 10.86 5.11 1.70
CA LEU A 92 12.23 5.55 1.99
C LEU A 92 13.13 5.25 0.79
N ASP A 93 14.07 6.16 0.53
CA ASP A 93 15.13 5.93 -0.44
C ASP A 93 16.32 5.21 0.21
N ARG A 94 17.02 4.37 -0.57
CA ARG A 94 18.18 3.60 -0.09
C ARG A 94 19.32 4.45 0.46
N SER A 95 19.37 5.74 0.09
CA SER A 95 20.37 6.68 0.59
C SER A 95 20.27 6.98 2.08
N ILE A 96 19.16 6.62 2.75
CA ILE A 96 19.00 6.84 4.19
C ILE A 96 19.90 5.91 5.03
N ASP A 97 20.17 4.70 4.53
CA ASP A 97 21.01 3.71 5.20
C ASP A 97 21.63 2.74 4.20
N LEU A 98 22.89 3.03 3.83
CA LEU A 98 23.69 2.20 2.95
C LEU A 98 24.59 1.22 3.72
N ALA A 99 24.75 1.40 5.04
CA ALA A 99 25.61 0.56 5.85
C ALA A 99 24.97 -0.80 6.10
N THR A 100 23.67 -0.84 6.42
CA THR A 100 22.95 -2.07 6.74
C THR A 100 22.97 -3.11 5.61
N PRO A 101 22.76 -2.76 4.32
CA PRO A 101 22.84 -3.73 3.23
C PRO A 101 24.24 -4.30 2.94
N LEU A 102 25.30 -3.65 3.43
CA LEU A 102 26.70 -4.09 3.24
C LEU A 102 27.25 -4.84 4.45
N HIS A 103 26.56 -4.74 5.60
CA HIS A 103 26.89 -5.49 6.78
C HIS A 103 26.62 -6.98 6.54
N HIS A 104 27.47 -7.87 7.06
CA HIS A 104 27.24 -9.32 7.06
C HIS A 104 26.64 -9.74 8.41
N PRO A 105 25.31 -9.70 8.57
CA PRO A 105 24.64 -10.18 9.77
C PRO A 105 24.81 -11.70 9.95
N TRP A 106 24.72 -12.13 11.20
CA TRP A 106 24.90 -13.52 11.65
C TRP A 106 23.55 -14.20 11.94
N THR A 107 22.42 -13.56 11.61
CA THR A 107 21.10 -14.18 11.76
C THR A 107 20.91 -15.21 10.66
N TYR A 108 20.34 -16.37 11.00
CA TYR A 108 20.29 -17.54 10.11
C TYR A 108 19.82 -17.22 8.68
N GLN A 109 18.70 -16.51 8.52
CA GLN A 109 18.14 -16.18 7.20
C GLN A 109 19.08 -15.30 6.37
N SER A 110 19.70 -14.29 6.99
CA SER A 110 20.55 -13.34 6.28
C SER A 110 21.90 -13.95 5.93
N LEU A 111 22.53 -14.65 6.87
CA LEU A 111 23.79 -15.36 6.64
C LEU A 111 23.65 -16.43 5.55
N LEU A 112 22.56 -17.21 5.56
CA LEU A 112 22.34 -18.20 4.51
C LEU A 112 22.14 -17.55 3.15
N HIS A 113 21.38 -16.46 3.06
CA HIS A 113 21.18 -15.75 1.80
C HIS A 113 22.48 -15.10 1.28
N ASP A 114 23.38 -14.69 2.18
CA ASP A 114 24.67 -14.11 1.81
C ASP A 114 25.68 -15.18 1.35
N ILE A 115 25.71 -16.35 1.99
CA ILE A 115 26.67 -17.44 1.68
C ILE A 115 26.16 -18.34 0.54
N TYR A 116 24.89 -18.73 0.61
CA TYR A 116 24.23 -19.54 -0.40
C TYR A 116 23.40 -18.59 -1.26
N VAL A 117 23.74 -18.46 -2.54
CA VAL A 117 22.98 -17.66 -3.51
C VAL A 117 21.63 -18.36 -3.73
N LEU A 118 20.68 -18.10 -2.83
CA LEU A 118 19.35 -18.70 -2.85
C LEU A 118 18.52 -17.99 -3.92
N GLU A 119 18.26 -18.68 -5.02
CA GLU A 119 17.36 -18.22 -6.07
C GLU A 119 16.03 -18.97 -5.98
N LEU A 120 14.93 -18.28 -6.28
CA LEU A 120 13.62 -18.91 -6.45
C LEU A 120 13.49 -19.25 -7.93
N ASP A 121 13.44 -20.54 -8.27
CA ASP A 121 13.24 -21.04 -9.65
C ASP A 121 11.89 -20.61 -10.25
#